data_AF-A0A3S4KL10-F1
#
_entry.id   AF-A0A3S4KL10-F1
#
_cell.length_a   1.000
_cell.length_b   1.000
_cell.length_c   1.000
_cell.angle_alpha   90.00
_cell.angle_beta   90.00
_cell.angle_gamma   90.00
#
_symmetry.space_group_name_H-M   'P 1'
#
loop_
_entity.id
_entity.type
_entity.pdbx_description
1 polymer ?
#
loop_
_entity_poly.entity_id
_entity_poly.type
_entity_poly.pdbx_seq_one_letter_code
_entity_poly.pdbx_strand_id
1 'polypeptide(L)'
;MAHCRQICQQWQVPLVVHHVTLARGGLGVEAHARAARYQAFQDTLNAGEVLVTAQHQDDQCETLLLALKRGSGPTGLSAMAPSSAFAGSRLLRPLLNETRESLRQWALAHQLSWIEDESNQDDTYDRNFLRLRVIPVLRERWPHFSEAVARSASLCAEQEQLLDEMLAAELASLVAEDGSLAIAPLATMSPPRERRCCVAGSPGSRRRCPPARCLSASGTRWRWRGKMPAPVCGWGNLPSAVFNSVCTG
;
A
#
# COMPACT_ATOMS: atom_id res chain seq x y z
N MET A 1 -14.90 -18.32 14.32
CA MET A 1 -16.15 -18.20 13.51
C MET A 1 -17.42 -18.15 14.34
N ALA A 2 -17.63 -19.04 15.31
CA ALA A 2 -18.85 -19.06 16.14
C ALA A 2 -19.13 -17.70 16.82
N HIS A 3 -18.10 -17.09 17.40
CA HIS A 3 -18.20 -15.77 18.04
C HIS A 3 -18.62 -14.64 17.08
N CYS A 4 -18.03 -14.56 15.88
CA CYS A 4 -18.44 -13.55 14.88
C CYS A 4 -19.91 -13.73 14.47
N ARG A 5 -20.38 -14.98 14.28
CA ARG A 5 -21.79 -15.26 13.98
C ARG A 5 -22.70 -14.81 15.12
N GLN A 6 -22.33 -15.10 16.37
CA GLN A 6 -23.09 -14.70 17.55
C GLN A 6 -23.21 -13.17 17.68
N ILE A 7 -22.09 -12.44 17.55
CA ILE A 7 -22.10 -10.96 17.62
C ILE A 7 -22.94 -10.36 16.50
N CYS A 8 -22.73 -10.79 15.26
CA CYS A 8 -23.50 -10.28 14.12
C CYS A 8 -25.00 -10.54 14.27
N GLN A 9 -25.39 -11.72 14.80
CA GLN A 9 -26.78 -12.02 15.11
C GLN A 9 -27.33 -11.12 16.22
N GLN A 10 -26.58 -10.89 17.30
CA GLN A 10 -26.97 -10.02 18.41
C GLN A 10 -27.14 -8.56 17.97
N TRP A 11 -26.27 -8.08 17.08
CA TRP A 11 -26.29 -6.69 16.60
C TRP A 11 -27.14 -6.50 15.34
N GLN A 12 -27.80 -7.55 14.86
CA GLN A 12 -28.62 -7.54 13.65
C GLN A 12 -27.84 -7.06 12.40
N VAL A 13 -26.57 -7.45 12.31
CA VAL A 13 -25.69 -7.12 11.19
C VAL A 13 -25.54 -8.36 10.29
N PRO A 14 -25.80 -8.26 8.97
CA PRO A 14 -25.54 -9.35 8.03
C PRO A 14 -24.06 -9.77 8.05
N LEU A 15 -23.80 -11.08 8.03
CA LEU A 15 -22.46 -11.64 8.05
C LEU A 15 -22.22 -12.54 6.84
N VAL A 16 -21.22 -12.19 6.03
CA VAL A 16 -20.69 -13.05 4.97
C VAL A 16 -19.40 -13.70 5.46
N VAL A 17 -19.29 -15.01 5.27
CA VAL A 17 -18.11 -15.80 5.70
C VAL A 17 -17.48 -16.45 4.48
N HIS A 18 -16.23 -16.08 4.19
CA HIS A 18 -15.43 -16.71 3.14
C HIS A 18 -14.41 -17.67 3.74
N HIS A 19 -14.35 -18.87 3.17
CA HIS A 19 -13.28 -19.84 3.44
C HIS A 19 -12.22 -19.72 2.36
N VAL A 20 -11.03 -19.27 2.76
CA VAL A 20 -9.91 -19.09 1.85
C VAL A 20 -8.89 -20.18 2.10
N THR A 21 -8.49 -20.89 1.04
CA THR A 21 -7.39 -21.86 1.10
C THR A 21 -6.09 -21.15 0.74
N LEU A 22 -5.11 -21.15 1.64
CA LEU A 22 -3.80 -20.56 1.39
C LEU A 22 -2.90 -21.57 0.70
N ALA A 23 -2.48 -21.27 -0.53
CA ALA A 23 -1.47 -22.05 -1.21
C ALA A 23 -0.10 -21.85 -0.52
N ARG A 24 0.61 -22.95 -0.26
CA ARG A 24 1.98 -22.90 0.25
C ARG A 24 2.94 -22.68 -0.92
N GLY A 25 3.31 -21.42 -1.22
CA GLY A 25 4.36 -21.13 -2.19
C GLY A 25 4.70 -19.65 -2.41
N GLY A 26 5.99 -19.31 -2.51
CA GLY A 26 6.51 -18.10 -3.17
C GLY A 26 6.51 -16.77 -2.40
N LEU A 27 5.35 -16.21 -2.04
CA LEU A 27 5.23 -14.81 -1.54
C LEU A 27 5.21 -14.68 0.00
N GLY A 28 5.49 -15.76 0.73
CA GLY A 28 5.24 -15.82 2.17
C GLY A 28 3.74 -15.94 2.47
N VAL A 29 3.41 -16.56 3.61
CA VAL A 29 2.01 -16.87 3.98
C VAL A 29 1.21 -15.59 4.25
N GLU A 30 1.81 -14.55 4.85
CA GLU A 30 1.14 -13.28 5.17
C GLU A 30 0.68 -12.53 3.91
N ALA A 31 1.53 -12.46 2.87
CA ALA A 31 1.18 -11.78 1.63
C ALA A 31 0.05 -12.50 0.87
N HIS A 32 0.06 -13.84 0.86
CA HIS A 32 -1.02 -14.64 0.29
C HIS A 32 -2.32 -14.48 1.06
N ALA A 33 -2.28 -14.58 2.38
CA ALA A 33 -3.44 -14.37 3.24
C ALA A 33 -4.05 -12.98 3.05
N ARG A 34 -3.19 -11.96 2.96
CA ARG A 34 -3.63 -10.59 2.69
C ARG A 34 -4.26 -10.47 1.30
N ALA A 35 -3.62 -10.99 0.26
CA ALA A 35 -4.14 -10.92 -1.11
C ALA A 35 -5.51 -11.61 -1.22
N ALA A 36 -5.63 -12.82 -0.67
CA ALA A 36 -6.86 -13.58 -0.73
C ALA A 36 -7.98 -12.97 0.12
N ARG A 37 -7.66 -12.34 1.26
CA ARG A 37 -8.62 -11.55 2.05
C ARG A 37 -9.17 -10.37 1.26
N TYR A 38 -8.29 -9.62 0.58
CA TYR A 38 -8.71 -8.47 -0.23
C TYR A 38 -9.51 -8.91 -1.46
N GLN A 39 -9.19 -10.06 -2.05
CA GLN A 39 -10.01 -10.65 -3.11
C GLN A 39 -11.41 -11.00 -2.60
N ALA A 40 -11.52 -11.67 -1.46
CA ALA A 40 -12.83 -11.99 -0.87
C ALA A 40 -13.66 -10.73 -0.58
N PHE A 41 -13.03 -9.66 -0.06
CA PHE A 41 -13.72 -8.38 0.11
C PHE A 41 -14.19 -7.78 -1.21
N GLN A 42 -13.37 -7.84 -2.26
CA GLN A 42 -13.75 -7.35 -3.58
C GLN A 42 -14.92 -8.15 -4.17
N ASP A 43 -14.92 -9.47 -4.01
CA ASP A 43 -15.97 -10.35 -4.56
C ASP A 43 -17.32 -10.19 -3.84
N THR A 44 -17.29 -9.66 -2.61
CA THR A 44 -18.49 -9.47 -1.77
C THR A 44 -19.05 -8.06 -1.81
N LEU A 45 -18.24 -7.07 -2.20
CA LEU A 45 -18.61 -5.66 -2.13
C LEU A 45 -19.64 -5.33 -3.22
N ASN A 46 -20.83 -4.88 -2.82
CA ASN A 46 -21.87 -4.49 -3.77
C ASN A 46 -21.62 -3.08 -4.32
N ALA A 47 -22.27 -2.76 -5.44
CA ALA A 47 -22.23 -1.41 -6.00
C ALA A 47 -22.78 -0.38 -5.00
N GLY A 48 -22.01 0.67 -4.74
CA GLY A 48 -22.35 1.72 -3.77
C GLY A 48 -21.95 1.43 -2.33
N GLU A 49 -21.48 0.22 -2.01
CA GLU A 49 -20.95 -0.08 -0.68
C GLU A 49 -19.50 0.37 -0.52
N VAL A 50 -19.10 0.62 0.73
CA VAL A 50 -17.76 1.06 1.10
C VAL A 50 -17.16 0.06 2.08
N LEU A 51 -15.92 -0.36 1.83
CA LEU A 51 -15.21 -1.25 2.76
C LEU A 51 -14.65 -0.44 3.93
N VAL A 52 -14.96 -0.83 5.16
CA VAL A 52 -14.41 -0.22 6.38
C VAL A 52 -13.55 -1.25 7.10
N THR A 53 -12.38 -0.83 7.59
CA THR A 53 -11.47 -1.71 8.32
C THR A 53 -11.01 -1.10 9.62
N ALA A 54 -10.82 -1.94 10.64
CA ALA A 54 -10.43 -1.55 11.99
C ALA A 54 -8.90 -1.42 12.18
N GLN A 55 -8.19 -0.94 11.14
CA GLN A 55 -6.76 -0.67 11.27
C GLN A 55 -6.53 0.58 12.13
N HIS A 56 -5.54 0.51 12.99
CA HIS A 56 -5.26 1.50 14.03
C HIS A 56 -3.80 1.97 14.01
N GLN A 57 -3.42 2.78 15.00
CA GLN A 57 -2.12 3.45 15.00
C GLN A 57 -0.92 2.48 15.02
N ASP A 58 -0.98 1.38 15.78
CA ASP A 58 0.08 0.36 15.74
C ASP A 58 0.23 -0.25 14.34
N ASP A 59 -0.86 -0.45 13.58
CA ASP A 59 -0.78 -0.96 12.20
C ASP A 59 -0.05 0.03 11.27
N GLN A 60 -0.19 1.34 11.52
CA GLN A 60 0.59 2.37 10.81
C GLN A 60 2.06 2.25 11.14
N CYS A 61 2.38 2.08 12.43
CA CYS A 61 3.74 1.90 12.91
C CYS A 61 4.39 0.67 12.26
N GLU A 62 3.72 -0.48 12.27
CA GLU A 62 4.15 -1.70 11.58
C GLU A 62 4.38 -1.43 10.08
N THR A 63 3.42 -0.79 9.41
CA THR A 63 3.48 -0.56 7.97
C THR A 63 4.65 0.35 7.59
N LEU A 64 4.89 1.41 8.36
CA LEU A 64 6.03 2.31 8.14
C LEU A 64 7.36 1.60 8.38
N LEU A 65 7.50 0.83 9.46
CA LEU A 65 8.72 0.08 9.75
C LEU A 65 9.02 -0.98 8.66
N LEU A 66 7.99 -1.64 8.14
CA LEU A 66 8.12 -2.54 6.99
C LEU A 66 8.49 -1.80 5.69
N ALA A 67 8.01 -0.57 5.50
CA ALA A 67 8.41 0.26 4.37
C ALA A 67 9.87 0.71 4.48
N LEU A 68 10.29 1.08 5.70
CA LEU A 68 11.67 1.46 6.04
C LEU A 68 12.64 0.30 5.82
N LYS A 69 12.33 -0.90 6.34
CA LYS A 69 13.10 -2.14 6.10
C LYS A 69 13.34 -2.40 4.61
N ARG A 70 12.37 -2.05 3.76
CA ARG A 70 12.43 -2.23 2.29
C ARG A 70 13.13 -1.09 1.54
N GLY A 71 13.65 -0.07 2.24
CA GLY A 71 14.29 1.09 1.62
C GLY A 71 13.31 1.95 0.81
N SER A 72 12.06 2.07 1.28
CA SER A 72 11.05 2.87 0.57
C SER A 72 11.29 4.37 0.77
N GLY A 73 11.06 5.17 -0.28
CA GLY A 73 11.05 6.64 -0.18
C GLY A 73 9.76 7.20 0.43
N PRO A 74 9.58 8.54 0.43
CA PRO A 74 8.43 9.22 1.05
C PRO A 74 7.07 8.62 0.70
N THR A 75 6.83 8.31 -0.57
CA THR A 75 5.60 7.61 -1.04
C THR A 75 5.30 6.32 -0.27
N GLY A 76 6.33 5.53 0.07
CA GLY A 76 6.14 4.28 0.83
C GLY A 76 6.12 4.50 2.34
N LEU A 77 6.81 5.54 2.82
CA LEU A 77 6.80 5.95 4.23
C LEU A 77 5.48 6.61 4.65
N SER A 78 4.68 7.10 3.70
CA SER A 78 3.29 7.55 3.94
C SER A 78 2.36 6.46 4.50
N ALA A 79 2.82 5.21 4.57
CA ALA A 79 2.08 4.08 5.14
C ALA A 79 0.66 3.92 4.55
N MET A 80 -0.38 3.80 5.39
CA MET A 80 -1.76 3.70 4.94
C MET A 80 -2.45 5.07 4.95
N ALA A 81 -3.21 5.37 3.90
CA ALA A 81 -4.09 6.54 3.88
C ALA A 81 -5.41 6.27 4.64
N PRO A 82 -6.03 7.27 5.28
CA PRO A 82 -7.35 7.13 5.91
C PRO A 82 -8.45 6.68 4.93
N SER A 83 -8.29 7.03 3.65
CA SER A 83 -9.15 6.57 2.56
C SER A 83 -8.34 6.24 1.32
N SER A 84 -8.71 5.17 0.63
CA SER A 84 -8.10 4.75 -0.64
C SER A 84 -9.14 4.14 -1.58
N ALA A 85 -8.92 4.23 -2.89
CA ALA A 85 -9.76 3.53 -3.87
C ALA A 85 -9.65 2.01 -3.69
N PHE A 86 -10.78 1.30 -3.80
CA PHE A 86 -10.84 -0.15 -3.64
C PHE A 86 -12.03 -0.73 -4.42
N ALA A 87 -11.77 -1.67 -5.35
CA ALA A 87 -12.79 -2.40 -6.11
C ALA A 87 -13.88 -1.51 -6.76
N GLY A 88 -13.50 -0.38 -7.36
CA GLY A 88 -14.46 0.58 -7.95
C GLY A 88 -15.21 1.45 -6.93
N SER A 89 -14.91 1.30 -5.64
CA SER A 89 -15.43 2.07 -4.52
C SER A 89 -14.28 2.59 -3.63
N ARG A 90 -14.49 2.71 -2.32
CA ARG A 90 -13.55 3.20 -1.31
C ARG A 90 -13.30 2.16 -0.21
N LEU A 91 -12.09 2.21 0.33
CA LEU A 91 -11.67 1.57 1.57
C LEU A 91 -11.37 2.66 2.59
N LEU A 92 -12.06 2.61 3.73
CA LEU A 92 -11.93 3.54 4.86
C LEU A 92 -11.26 2.90 6.08
N ARG A 93 -10.49 3.71 6.79
CA ARG A 93 -9.76 3.34 8.01
C ARG A 93 -10.01 4.39 9.10
N PRO A 94 -11.19 4.40 9.72
CA PRO A 94 -11.56 5.45 10.68
C PRO A 94 -10.71 5.43 11.95
N LEU A 95 -10.23 4.25 12.36
CA LEU A 95 -9.49 4.06 13.62
C LEU A 95 -7.98 4.31 13.49
N LEU A 96 -7.50 4.81 12.35
CA LEU A 96 -6.08 4.85 12.02
C LEU A 96 -5.24 5.71 12.98
N ASN A 97 -5.89 6.68 13.64
CA ASN A 97 -5.28 7.56 14.62
C ASN A 97 -5.50 7.09 16.08
N GLU A 98 -6.31 6.05 16.28
CA GLU A 98 -6.61 5.51 17.61
C GLU A 98 -5.50 4.59 18.10
N THR A 99 -5.16 4.72 19.38
CA THR A 99 -4.21 3.83 20.04
C THR A 99 -4.89 2.52 20.42
N ARG A 100 -4.12 1.43 20.49
CA ARG A 100 -4.64 0.14 20.96
C ARG A 100 -5.23 0.23 22.37
N GLU A 101 -4.65 1.08 23.22
CA GLU A 101 -5.13 1.30 24.59
C GLU A 101 -6.46 2.05 24.60
N SER A 102 -6.62 3.11 23.79
CA SER A 102 -7.90 3.82 23.60
C SER A 102 -9.01 2.86 23.18
N LEU A 103 -8.73 2.02 22.17
CA LEU A 103 -9.68 1.03 21.67
C LEU A 103 -10.04 -0.03 22.72
N ARG A 104 -9.06 -0.49 23.51
CA ARG A 104 -9.29 -1.43 24.61
C ARG A 104 -10.17 -0.81 25.70
N GLN A 105 -9.86 0.41 26.12
CA GLN A 105 -10.65 1.12 27.13
C GLN A 105 -12.09 1.33 26.66
N TRP A 106 -12.27 1.74 25.40
CA TRP A 106 -13.59 1.89 24.79
C TRP A 106 -14.36 0.56 24.76
N ALA A 107 -13.71 -0.54 24.37
CA ALA A 107 -14.33 -1.86 24.34
C ALA A 107 -14.74 -2.34 25.74
N LEU A 108 -13.91 -2.12 26.75
CA LEU A 108 -14.22 -2.46 28.14
C LEU A 108 -15.38 -1.62 28.69
N ALA A 109 -15.38 -0.31 28.43
CA ALA A 109 -16.45 0.59 28.87
C ALA A 109 -17.83 0.20 28.29
N HIS A 110 -17.84 -0.35 27.07
CA HIS A 110 -19.06 -0.84 26.40
C HIS A 110 -19.30 -2.35 26.62
N GLN A 111 -18.53 -3.00 27.49
CA GLN A 111 -18.66 -4.42 27.84
C GLN A 111 -18.62 -5.34 26.60
N LEU A 112 -17.81 -4.96 25.61
CA LEU A 112 -17.63 -5.76 24.41
C LEU A 112 -16.79 -6.99 24.72
N SER A 113 -17.20 -8.12 24.14
CA SER A 113 -16.41 -9.35 24.16
C SER A 113 -15.74 -9.52 22.80
N TRP A 114 -14.45 -9.86 22.78
CA TRP A 114 -13.70 -10.13 21.56
C TRP A 114 -12.83 -11.39 21.72
N ILE A 115 -12.36 -11.93 20.60
CA ILE A 115 -11.41 -13.05 20.57
C ILE A 115 -10.02 -12.53 20.17
N GLU A 116 -9.00 -13.06 20.83
CA GLU A 116 -7.61 -12.93 20.39
C GLU A 116 -7.22 -14.16 19.56
N ASP A 117 -6.79 -13.94 18.31
CA ASP A 117 -6.35 -15.03 17.42
C ASP A 117 -4.96 -15.54 17.86
N GLU A 118 -4.83 -16.86 18.08
CA GLU A 118 -3.60 -17.53 18.50
C GLU A 118 -2.44 -17.30 17.52
N SER A 119 -2.72 -17.16 16.22
CA SER A 119 -1.70 -16.88 15.20
C SER A 119 -1.02 -15.52 15.37
N ASN A 120 -1.57 -14.62 16.19
CA ASN A 120 -0.94 -13.33 16.52
C ASN A 120 0.27 -13.48 17.45
N GLN A 121 0.50 -14.67 18.01
CA GLN A 121 1.63 -14.96 18.91
C GLN A 121 2.83 -15.59 18.18
N ASP A 122 2.69 -15.90 16.89
CA ASP A 122 3.78 -16.46 16.07
C ASP A 122 4.68 -15.35 15.54
N ASP A 123 5.91 -15.24 16.06
CA ASP A 123 6.89 -14.21 15.66
C ASP A 123 7.67 -14.55 14.37
N THR A 124 7.36 -15.67 13.71
CA THR A 124 7.97 -16.05 12.43
C THR A 124 7.67 -15.02 11.32
N TYR A 125 6.56 -14.30 11.44
CA TYR A 125 6.14 -13.29 10.47
C TYR A 125 6.65 -11.90 10.85
N ASP A 126 7.22 -11.19 9.87
CA ASP A 126 7.81 -9.85 10.05
C ASP A 126 6.88 -8.88 10.82
N ARG A 127 5.58 -8.89 10.51
CA ARG A 127 4.60 -8.03 11.18
C ARG A 127 4.41 -8.41 12.66
N ASN A 128 4.27 -9.69 12.96
CA ASN A 128 4.14 -10.18 14.33
C ASN A 128 5.43 -9.94 15.13
N PHE A 129 6.59 -10.15 14.52
CA PHE A 129 7.88 -9.82 15.11
C PHE A 129 7.95 -8.34 15.52
N LEU A 130 7.54 -7.42 14.63
CA LEU A 130 7.49 -6.00 14.97
C LEU A 130 6.59 -5.73 16.18
N ARG A 131 5.38 -6.30 16.18
CA ARG A 131 4.38 -6.11 17.24
C ARG A 131 4.80 -6.70 18.59
N LEU A 132 5.45 -7.86 18.59
CA LEU A 132 5.79 -8.61 19.80
C LEU A 132 7.17 -8.26 20.36
N ARG A 133 8.15 -7.96 19.50
CA ARG A 133 9.56 -7.84 19.90
C ARG A 133 10.14 -6.45 19.73
N VAL A 134 9.73 -5.70 18.71
CA VAL A 134 10.38 -4.42 18.37
C VAL A 134 9.64 -3.23 18.96
N ILE A 135 8.35 -3.08 18.62
CA ILE A 135 7.53 -1.95 19.05
C ILE A 135 7.44 -1.87 20.59
N PRO A 136 7.29 -2.97 21.35
CA PRO A 136 7.27 -2.91 22.81
C PRO A 136 8.57 -2.33 23.40
N VAL A 137 9.74 -2.81 22.94
CA VAL A 137 11.05 -2.31 23.39
C VAL A 137 11.25 -0.82 23.06
N LEU A 138 10.78 -0.39 21.88
CA LEU A 138 10.81 1.03 21.52
C LEU A 138 9.89 1.87 22.41
N ARG A 139 8.71 1.35 22.78
CA ARG A 139 7.76 2.02 23.66
C ARG A 139 8.25 2.11 25.10
N GLU A 140 9.02 1.13 25.59
CA GLU A 140 9.65 1.19 26.92
C GLU A 140 10.57 2.40 27.06
N ARG A 141 11.31 2.75 26.00
CA ARG A 141 12.17 3.95 25.98
C ARG A 141 11.41 5.21 25.58
N TRP A 142 10.50 5.11 24.62
CA TRP A 142 9.76 6.23 24.03
C TRP A 142 8.26 5.93 24.03
N PRO A 143 7.53 6.29 25.09
CA PRO A 143 6.11 5.91 25.26
C PRO A 143 5.21 6.27 24.08
N HIS A 144 5.46 7.41 23.44
CA HIS A 144 4.69 7.93 22.29
C HIS A 144 5.28 7.55 20.92
N PHE A 145 6.09 6.49 20.84
CA PHE A 145 6.79 6.11 19.61
C PHE A 145 5.83 5.92 18.43
N SER A 146 4.74 5.18 18.62
CA SER A 146 3.78 4.90 17.53
C SER A 146 3.04 6.15 17.04
N GLU A 147 2.74 7.09 17.95
CA GLU A 147 2.16 8.39 17.59
C GLU A 147 3.14 9.21 16.74
N ALA A 148 4.42 9.24 17.13
CA ALA A 148 5.47 9.94 16.39
C ALA A 148 5.69 9.34 14.99
N VAL A 149 5.63 8.01 14.89
CA VAL A 149 5.72 7.29 13.61
C VAL A 149 4.50 7.59 12.73
N ALA A 150 3.29 7.54 13.27
CA ALA A 150 2.06 7.87 12.53
C ALA A 150 2.08 9.34 12.03
N ARG A 151 2.57 10.27 12.86
CA ARG A 151 2.76 11.67 12.46
C ARG A 151 3.77 11.81 11.31
N SER A 152 4.88 11.07 11.38
CA SER A 152 5.89 11.07 10.31
C SER A 152 5.32 10.52 9.00
N ALA A 153 4.45 9.50 9.06
CA ALA A 153 3.72 8.99 7.90
C ALA A 153 2.78 10.05 7.30
N SER A 154 2.03 10.77 8.14
CA SER A 154 1.17 11.88 7.69
C SER A 154 1.96 12.98 6.99
N LEU A 155 3.08 13.41 7.57
CA LEU A 155 3.96 14.41 6.96
C LEU A 155 4.48 13.94 5.60
N CYS A 156 4.90 12.68 5.48
CA CYS A 156 5.29 12.12 4.18
C CYS A 156 4.14 12.18 3.17
N ALA A 157 2.91 11.83 3.60
CA ALA A 157 1.73 11.90 2.73
C ALA A 157 1.40 13.34 2.29
N GLU A 158 1.50 14.31 3.18
CA GLU A 158 1.30 15.74 2.88
C GLU A 158 2.33 16.24 1.86
N GLN A 159 3.61 15.88 2.02
CA GLN A 159 4.64 16.24 1.05
C GLN A 159 4.37 15.61 -0.33
N GLU A 160 3.91 14.35 -0.36
CA GLU A 160 3.56 13.68 -1.60
C GLU A 160 2.35 14.33 -2.28
N GLN A 161 1.34 14.76 -1.52
CA GLN A 161 0.21 15.50 -2.06
C GLN A 161 0.64 16.85 -2.65
N LEU A 162 1.47 17.60 -1.93
CA LEU A 162 2.00 18.88 -2.41
C LEU A 162 2.78 18.70 -3.73
N LEU A 163 3.61 17.65 -3.83
CA LEU A 163 4.34 17.34 -5.06
C LEU A 163 3.41 16.96 -6.21
N ASP A 164 2.30 16.25 -5.95
CA ASP A 164 1.29 15.97 -6.97
C ASP A 164 0.63 17.26 -7.47
N GLU A 165 0.27 18.18 -6.56
CA GLU A 165 -0.33 19.47 -6.89
C GLU A 165 0.60 20.34 -7.73
N MET A 166 1.87 20.46 -7.33
CA MET A 166 2.88 21.25 -8.05
C MET A 166 3.18 20.72 -9.46
N LEU A 167 3.04 19.40 -9.67
CA LEU A 167 3.37 18.75 -10.95
C LEU A 167 2.13 18.42 -11.79
N ALA A 168 0.92 18.74 -11.32
CA ALA A 168 -0.33 18.35 -11.98
C ALA A 168 -0.41 18.84 -13.43
N ALA A 169 -0.10 20.13 -13.66
CA ALA A 169 -0.13 20.72 -15.01
C ALA A 169 0.94 20.12 -15.93
N GLU A 170 2.15 19.92 -15.42
CA GLU A 170 3.25 19.30 -16.16
C GLU A 170 2.88 17.86 -16.52
N LEU A 171 2.39 17.06 -15.56
CA LEU A 171 1.95 15.69 -15.80
C LEU A 171 0.81 15.62 -16.82
N ALA A 172 -0.17 16.51 -16.75
CA ALA A 172 -1.28 16.57 -17.71
C ALA A 172 -0.80 16.82 -19.15
N SER A 173 0.27 17.61 -19.34
CA SER A 173 0.87 17.82 -20.66
C SER A 173 1.65 16.61 -21.20
N LEU A 174 2.07 15.69 -20.31
CA LEU A 174 2.86 14.51 -20.66
C LEU A 174 2.01 13.28 -20.94
N VAL A 175 0.82 13.21 -20.34
CA VAL A 175 -0.10 12.07 -20.46
C VAL A 175 -0.97 12.27 -21.68
N ALA A 176 -0.91 11.33 -22.62
CA ALA A 176 -1.79 11.31 -23.78
C ALA A 176 -3.17 10.72 -23.44
N GLU A 177 -4.15 10.91 -24.32
CA GLU A 177 -5.52 10.41 -24.19
C GLU A 177 -5.58 8.88 -23.97
N ASP A 178 -4.60 8.15 -24.49
CA ASP A 178 -4.49 6.70 -24.36
C ASP A 178 -3.83 6.22 -23.05
N GLY A 179 -3.52 7.16 -22.14
CA GLY A 179 -2.86 6.96 -20.85
C GLY A 179 -1.34 6.74 -20.94
N SER A 180 -0.72 6.93 -22.12
CA SER A 180 0.73 6.82 -22.29
C SER A 180 1.45 8.10 -21.86
N LEU A 181 2.71 7.97 -21.42
CA LEU A 181 3.55 9.09 -20.99
C LEU A 181 4.58 9.43 -22.08
N ALA A 182 4.69 10.70 -22.45
CA ALA A 182 5.65 11.18 -23.44
C ALA A 182 7.09 11.18 -22.89
N ILE A 183 8.03 10.59 -23.64
CA ILE A 183 9.43 10.39 -23.19
C ILE A 183 10.30 11.63 -23.44
N ALA A 184 10.16 12.24 -24.62
CA ALA A 184 11.04 13.33 -25.02
C ALA A 184 11.04 14.52 -24.03
N PRO A 185 9.89 14.97 -23.49
CA PRO A 185 9.91 16.06 -22.52
C PRO A 185 10.52 15.63 -21.17
N LEU A 186 10.34 14.38 -20.74
CA LEU A 186 10.90 13.85 -19.48
C LEU A 186 12.43 13.89 -19.47
N ALA A 187 13.07 13.62 -20.61
CA ALA A 187 14.54 13.63 -20.74
C ALA A 187 15.17 15.01 -20.52
N THR A 188 14.38 16.09 -20.63
CA THR A 188 14.83 17.47 -20.37
C THR A 188 14.65 17.90 -18.91
N MET A 189 14.00 17.08 -18.09
CA MET A 189 13.73 17.37 -16.69
C MET A 189 14.91 16.99 -15.79
N SER A 190 14.91 17.52 -14.57
CA SER A 190 15.82 17.02 -13.55
C SER A 190 15.45 15.60 -13.12
N PRO A 191 16.41 14.74 -12.72
CA PRO A 191 16.13 13.35 -12.37
C PRO A 191 15.04 13.14 -11.30
N PRO A 192 14.88 14.01 -10.27
CA PRO A 192 13.77 13.90 -9.31
C PRO A 192 12.40 14.15 -9.94
N ARG A 193 12.28 15.13 -10.85
CA ARG A 193 11.01 15.45 -11.56
C ARG A 193 10.64 14.33 -12.51
N GLU A 194 11.60 13.85 -13.29
CA GLU A 194 11.40 12.70 -14.19
C GLU A 194 10.83 11.50 -13.42
N ARG A 195 11.50 11.09 -12.33
CA ARG A 195 11.03 9.99 -11.48
C ARG A 195 9.63 10.25 -10.94
N ARG A 196 9.33 11.48 -10.51
CA ARG A 196 8.02 11.81 -9.96
C ARG A 196 6.92 11.72 -11.03
N CYS A 197 7.13 12.27 -12.22
CA CYS A 197 6.18 12.18 -13.33
C CYS A 197 5.96 10.72 -13.77
N CYS A 198 7.03 9.91 -13.81
CA CYS A 198 6.92 8.47 -14.08
C CYS A 198 6.08 7.75 -13.01
N VAL A 199 6.27 8.06 -11.73
CA VAL A 199 5.48 7.48 -10.64
C VAL A 199 4.01 7.92 -10.69
N ALA A 200 3.76 9.20 -10.96
CA ALA A 200 2.42 9.77 -10.97
C ALA A 200 1.60 9.36 -12.21
N GLY A 201 2.25 9.21 -13.37
CA GLY A 201 1.61 8.74 -14.61
C GLY A 201 1.34 7.23 -14.67
N SER A 202 1.63 6.49 -13.59
CA SER A 202 1.43 5.04 -13.53
C SER A 202 0.00 4.70 -13.09
N PRO A 203 -0.77 3.91 -13.86
CA PRO A 203 -2.15 3.59 -13.51
C PRO A 203 -2.23 2.67 -12.27
N GLY A 204 -3.12 3.03 -11.33
CA GLY A 204 -3.47 2.22 -10.16
C GLY A 204 -2.69 2.53 -8.87
N SER A 205 -3.07 1.84 -7.78
CA SER A 205 -2.60 2.08 -6.39
C SER A 205 -1.14 1.72 -6.10
N ARG A 206 -0.29 1.59 -7.12
CA ARG A 206 1.14 1.25 -6.98
C ARG A 206 2.00 2.32 -7.64
N ARG A 207 2.15 3.44 -6.92
CA ARG A 207 3.13 4.50 -7.12
C ARG A 207 4.56 3.97 -6.93
N ARG A 208 5.09 3.20 -7.87
CA ARG A 208 6.51 2.83 -7.95
C ARG A 208 7.01 3.14 -9.35
N CYS A 209 8.22 3.69 -9.43
CA CYS A 209 8.91 3.84 -10.70
C CYS A 209 9.24 2.42 -11.20
N PRO A 210 8.71 1.98 -12.36
CA PRO A 210 8.99 0.65 -12.86
C PRO A 210 10.48 0.50 -13.17
N PRO A 211 11.09 -0.67 -12.94
CA PRO A 211 12.37 -0.97 -13.57
C PRO A 211 12.20 -0.87 -15.09
N ALA A 212 13.23 -0.41 -15.82
CA ALA A 212 13.17 -0.12 -17.26
C ALA A 212 12.55 -1.25 -18.12
N ARG A 213 12.58 -2.49 -17.62
CA ARG A 213 11.99 -3.70 -18.22
C ARG A 213 10.44 -3.77 -18.22
N CYS A 214 9.74 -2.97 -17.42
CA CYS A 214 8.26 -3.01 -17.33
C CYS A 214 7.57 -2.00 -18.25
N LEU A 215 8.36 -1.21 -18.96
CA LEU A 215 7.90 -0.24 -19.90
C LEU A 215 8.21 -0.80 -21.30
N SER A 216 7.23 -0.86 -22.20
CA SER A 216 7.54 -1.06 -23.62
C SER A 216 7.63 0.30 -24.28
N ALA A 217 8.82 0.66 -24.76
CA ALA A 217 9.00 1.82 -25.62
C ALA A 217 8.52 1.43 -27.02
N SER A 218 7.51 2.13 -27.53
CA SER A 218 7.21 2.15 -28.96
C SER A 218 7.50 3.56 -29.45
N GLY A 219 8.74 3.78 -29.90
CA GLY A 219 9.22 5.11 -30.30
C GLY A 219 9.35 6.07 -29.10
N THR A 220 8.68 7.22 -29.16
CA THR A 220 8.80 8.35 -28.21
C THR A 220 7.85 8.29 -27.00
N ARG A 221 7.19 7.14 -26.76
CA ARG A 221 6.15 6.98 -25.73
C ARG A 221 6.35 5.72 -24.90
N TRP A 222 6.06 5.82 -23.60
CA TRP A 222 5.97 4.67 -22.71
C TRP A 222 4.51 4.25 -22.51
N ARG A 223 4.23 2.95 -22.71
CA ARG A 223 2.96 2.32 -22.35
C ARG A 223 3.19 1.25 -21.29
N TRP A 224 2.33 1.24 -20.27
CA TRP A 224 2.34 0.24 -19.20
C TRP A 224 1.92 -1.14 -19.71
N ARG A 225 2.73 -2.18 -19.42
CA ARG A 225 2.33 -3.59 -19.59
C ARG A 225 2.10 -4.23 -18.22
N GLY A 226 0.89 -4.71 -17.99
CA GLY A 226 0.33 -5.05 -16.66
C GLY A 226 0.90 -6.26 -15.90
N LYS A 227 2.20 -6.60 -15.98
CA LYS A 227 2.82 -7.60 -15.08
C LYS A 227 4.27 -7.23 -14.75
N MET A 228 4.54 -6.89 -13.47
CA MET A 228 5.90 -6.86 -12.92
C MET A 228 6.32 -8.27 -12.48
N PRO A 229 7.51 -8.78 -12.86
CA PRO A 229 8.16 -9.86 -12.11
C PRO A 229 8.75 -9.34 -10.78
N ALA A 230 8.98 -10.26 -9.85
CA ALA A 230 9.48 -10.02 -8.48
C ALA A 230 10.86 -9.29 -8.44
N PRO A 231 11.29 -8.76 -7.28
CA PRO A 231 12.28 -7.69 -7.21
C PRO A 231 13.68 -8.21 -7.54
N VAL A 232 14.32 -7.61 -8.55
CA VAL A 232 15.77 -7.59 -8.65
C VAL A 232 16.18 -6.13 -8.58
N CYS A 233 16.70 -5.72 -7.42
CA CYS A 233 17.38 -4.46 -7.28
C CYS A 233 18.63 -4.48 -8.18
N GLY A 234 18.62 -3.63 -9.19
CA GLY A 234 19.75 -3.42 -10.07
C GLY A 234 19.55 -2.12 -10.84
N TRP A 235 20.03 -1.01 -10.28
CA TRP A 235 20.25 0.21 -11.05
C TRP A 235 21.48 -0.03 -11.92
N GLY A 236 21.31 -0.81 -13.00
CA GLY A 236 22.31 -0.91 -14.05
C GLY A 236 22.31 0.41 -14.83
N ASN A 237 23.49 1.01 -14.95
CA ASN A 237 23.75 2.18 -15.80
C ASN A 237 22.93 2.10 -17.09
N LEU A 238 22.18 3.16 -17.37
CA LEU A 238 21.57 3.40 -18.67
C LEU A 238 22.68 3.24 -19.73
N PRO A 239 22.64 2.24 -20.62
CA PRO A 239 23.52 2.25 -21.76
C PRO A 239 23.00 3.33 -22.70
N SER A 240 23.86 4.30 -22.96
CA SER A 240 23.90 5.05 -24.20
C SER A 240 23.86 4.05 -25.37
N ALA A 241 22.68 3.72 -25.87
CA ALA A 241 22.48 2.88 -27.06
C ALA A 241 21.67 3.74 -28.04
N VAL A 242 22.35 4.58 -28.82
CA VAL A 242 22.79 4.25 -30.19
C VAL A 242 21.60 3.75 -31.00
N PHE A 243 20.96 4.71 -31.66
CA PHE A 243 20.26 4.49 -32.91
C PHE A 243 21.16 3.67 -33.83
N ASN A 244 20.75 2.48 -34.21
CA ASN A 244 21.14 1.93 -35.49
C ASN A 244 19.92 1.25 -36.13
N SER A 245 19.57 1.81 -37.28
CA SER A 245 18.59 1.34 -38.23
C SER A 245 18.89 -0.09 -38.66
N VAL A 246 17.87 -0.94 -38.72
CA VAL A 246 17.79 -1.96 -39.75
C VAL A 246 16.37 -1.99 -40.28
N CYS A 247 16.18 -1.39 -41.45
CA CYS A 247 15.08 -1.71 -42.34
C CYS A 247 15.31 -3.14 -42.85
N THR A 248 14.35 -4.03 -42.63
CA THR A 248 14.30 -5.33 -43.30
C THR A 248 13.49 -5.19 -44.58
N GLY A 249 14.16 -5.40 -45.72
CA GLY A 249 13.58 -6.16 -46.83
C GLY A 249 13.71 -7.66 -46.55
#